data_AF-A0A964RQN0-F1
#
_entry.id   AF-A0A964RQN0-F1
#
_cell.length_a   1.000
_cell.length_b   1.000
_cell.length_c   1.000
_cell.angle_alpha   90.00
_cell.angle_beta   90.00
_cell.angle_gamma   90.00
#
_symmetry.space_group_name_H-M   'P 1'
#
loop_
_entity.id
_entity.type
_entity.pdbx_description
1 polymer ?
#
loop_
_entity_poly.entity_id
_entity_poly.type
_entity_poly.pdbx_seq_one_letter_code
_entity_poly.pdbx_strand_id
1 'polypeptide(L)'
;MGEINMKKETRELLLKIVRCENVKKCYNGDSKCFCNKVVKSQERDEIENFSVPEPWNGDLENAKILFVSSNPSFDENENYPIQEWDDEKIIEFFDGRFNGKYTEIRKDNKVSVRYMDGTAGKVVKFWSGVRMRTADLLYENDKDGKKVKHGIDYCLTEVVHCKSKEQIGLDNNTISECCTKYFDDIFSLSNSKLVIILGEKAFERIVNLDIGISRNLYSGSKDRIYSQEIELKNGQKKLFIHLNHPTSSGKYKTFKTFPKDELEKIKKALL
;
A
#
# COMPACT_ATOMS: atom_id res chain seq x y z
N MET A 1 22.74 -12.28 -6.28
CA MET A 1 21.35 -12.26 -5.77
C MET A 1 21.44 -12.35 -4.27
N GLY A 2 20.92 -11.36 -3.55
CA GLY A 2 20.76 -11.48 -2.09
C GLY A 2 19.61 -12.46 -1.81
N GLU A 3 19.77 -13.28 -0.78
CA GLU A 3 18.71 -14.18 -0.32
C GLU A 3 17.52 -13.34 0.17
N ILE A 4 16.30 -13.64 -0.30
CA ILE A 4 15.08 -12.99 0.19
C ILE A 4 14.83 -13.54 1.59
N ASN A 5 15.14 -12.74 2.61
CA ASN A 5 14.95 -13.10 4.01
C ASN A 5 13.54 -12.71 4.48
N MET A 6 12.53 -13.38 3.93
CA MET A 6 11.11 -13.21 4.26
C MET A 6 10.62 -14.42 5.06
N LYS A 7 9.85 -14.20 6.13
CA LYS A 7 9.25 -15.31 6.89
C LYS A 7 8.27 -16.08 6.02
N LYS A 8 8.14 -17.37 6.34
CA LYS A 8 7.28 -18.29 5.60
C LYS A 8 5.83 -17.80 5.52
N GLU A 9 5.27 -17.30 6.63
CA GLU A 9 3.88 -16.83 6.71
C GLU A 9 3.66 -15.58 5.85
N THR A 10 4.63 -14.65 5.87
CA THR A 10 4.63 -13.45 5.01
C THR A 10 4.66 -13.83 3.53
N ARG A 11 5.52 -14.79 3.19
CA ARG A 11 5.63 -15.32 1.83
C ARG A 11 4.35 -16.01 1.37
N GLU A 12 3.75 -16.83 2.22
CA GLU A 12 2.48 -17.50 1.94
C GLU A 12 1.33 -16.50 1.73
N LEU A 13 1.26 -15.44 2.55
CA LEU A 13 0.25 -14.39 2.37
C LEU A 13 0.46 -13.62 1.07
N LEU A 14 1.70 -13.29 0.73
CA LEU A 14 2.05 -12.63 -0.54
C LEU A 14 1.52 -13.45 -1.71
N LEU A 15 1.85 -14.76 -1.74
CA LEU A 15 1.39 -15.66 -2.80
C LEU A 15 -0.13 -15.83 -2.81
N LYS A 16 -0.77 -15.91 -1.64
CA LYS A 16 -2.24 -15.96 -1.51
C LYS A 16 -2.92 -14.75 -2.16
N ILE A 17 -2.35 -13.55 -2.01
CA ILE A 17 -2.89 -12.32 -2.61
C ILE A 17 -2.65 -12.27 -4.12
N VAL A 18 -1.41 -12.50 -4.58
CA VAL A 18 -1.07 -12.43 -6.03
C VAL A 18 -1.78 -13.54 -6.83
N ARG A 19 -2.10 -14.67 -6.19
CA ARG A 19 -2.89 -15.78 -6.75
C ARG A 19 -4.36 -15.76 -6.32
N CYS A 20 -4.89 -14.58 -5.97
CA CYS A 20 -6.27 -14.42 -5.51
C CYS A 20 -7.29 -15.17 -6.40
N GLU A 21 -7.99 -16.14 -5.81
CA GLU A 21 -8.99 -16.95 -6.51
C GLU A 21 -10.12 -16.11 -7.16
N ASN A 22 -10.38 -14.90 -6.66
CA ASN A 22 -11.43 -14.06 -7.23
C ASN A 22 -11.06 -13.59 -8.63
N VAL A 23 -9.76 -13.48 -8.95
CA VAL A 23 -9.32 -13.22 -10.33
C VAL A 23 -9.81 -14.36 -11.24
N LYS A 24 -9.54 -15.62 -10.86
CA LYS A 24 -10.00 -16.81 -11.61
C LYS A 24 -11.52 -16.86 -11.73
N LYS A 25 -12.25 -16.64 -10.64
CA LYS A 25 -13.74 -16.60 -10.65
C LYS A 25 -14.26 -15.56 -11.65
N CYS A 26 -13.65 -14.37 -11.66
CA CYS A 26 -14.03 -13.29 -12.56
C CYS A 26 -13.79 -13.62 -14.04
N TYR A 27 -12.68 -14.28 -14.38
CA TYR A 27 -12.40 -14.77 -15.75
C TYR A 27 -13.34 -15.89 -16.18
N ASN A 28 -13.73 -16.76 -15.24
CA ASN A 28 -14.70 -17.84 -15.50
C ASN A 28 -16.16 -17.36 -15.58
N GLY A 29 -16.41 -16.04 -15.47
CA GLY A 29 -17.76 -15.48 -15.56
C GLY A 29 -18.64 -15.74 -14.34
N ASP A 30 -18.05 -16.03 -13.17
CA ASP A 30 -18.81 -16.27 -11.94
C ASP A 30 -19.60 -15.02 -11.54
N SER A 31 -20.92 -15.16 -11.46
CA SER A 31 -21.85 -14.10 -11.09
C SER A 31 -21.68 -13.61 -9.65
N LYS A 32 -21.00 -14.38 -8.79
CA LYS A 32 -20.65 -14.00 -7.42
C LYS A 32 -19.32 -13.25 -7.32
N CYS A 33 -18.60 -13.04 -8.43
CA CYS A 33 -17.34 -12.32 -8.40
C CYS A 33 -17.56 -10.80 -8.26
N PHE A 34 -17.58 -10.29 -7.03
CA PHE A 34 -17.72 -8.84 -6.78
C PHE A 34 -16.61 -8.02 -7.44
N CYS A 35 -15.40 -8.58 -7.59
CA CYS A 35 -14.26 -7.92 -8.20
C CYS A 35 -14.32 -7.79 -9.73
N ASN A 36 -15.42 -8.18 -10.40
CA ASN A 36 -15.49 -8.28 -11.87
C ASN A 36 -15.10 -6.98 -12.56
N LYS A 37 -15.61 -5.84 -12.05
CA LYS A 37 -15.37 -4.53 -12.65
C LYS A 37 -13.91 -4.09 -12.52
N VAL A 38 -13.25 -4.33 -11.38
CA VAL A 38 -11.84 -3.98 -11.19
C VAL A 38 -10.93 -4.92 -11.98
N VAL A 39 -11.24 -6.22 -12.03
CA VAL A 39 -10.46 -7.20 -12.80
C VAL A 39 -10.53 -6.89 -14.30
N LYS A 40 -11.72 -6.66 -14.86
CA LYS A 40 -11.89 -6.34 -16.28
C LYS A 40 -11.29 -4.99 -16.69
N SER A 41 -11.06 -4.08 -15.75
CA SER A 41 -10.50 -2.76 -16.05
C SER A 41 -9.05 -2.78 -16.55
N GLN A 42 -8.36 -3.91 -16.43
CA GLN A 42 -7.02 -4.10 -17.00
C GLN A 42 -7.05 -4.45 -18.50
N GLU A 43 -8.23 -4.74 -19.07
CA GLU A 43 -8.42 -5.02 -20.50
C GLU A 43 -7.50 -6.15 -21.00
N ARG A 44 -7.44 -7.25 -20.24
CA ARG A 44 -6.68 -8.47 -20.57
C ARG A 44 -7.65 -9.61 -20.87
N ASP A 45 -7.62 -10.12 -22.10
CA ASP A 45 -8.52 -11.20 -22.54
C ASP A 45 -8.20 -12.54 -21.87
N GLU A 46 -6.92 -12.81 -21.65
CA GLU A 46 -6.41 -14.06 -21.06
C GLU A 46 -5.92 -13.82 -19.62
N ILE A 47 -6.19 -14.78 -18.74
CA ILE A 47 -5.82 -14.67 -17.32
C ILE A 47 -4.30 -14.68 -17.16
N GLU A 48 -3.57 -15.40 -18.01
CA GLU A 48 -2.12 -15.51 -18.04
C GLU A 48 -1.45 -14.13 -18.16
N ASN A 49 -2.08 -13.22 -18.91
CA ASN A 49 -1.64 -11.85 -19.16
C ASN A 49 -2.12 -10.83 -18.11
N PHE A 50 -2.95 -11.24 -17.15
CA PHE A 50 -3.47 -10.36 -16.11
C PHE A 50 -2.38 -9.94 -15.14
N SER A 51 -2.25 -8.63 -14.86
CA SER A 51 -1.33 -8.14 -13.83
C SER A 51 -1.81 -8.58 -12.45
N VAL A 52 -0.97 -9.34 -11.75
CA VAL A 52 -1.35 -9.94 -10.47
C VAL A 52 -1.73 -8.87 -9.44
N PRO A 53 -2.66 -9.15 -8.50
CA PRO A 53 -2.96 -8.24 -7.41
C PRO A 53 -1.67 -7.85 -6.65
N GLU A 54 -1.53 -6.58 -6.28
CA GLU A 54 -0.38 -6.03 -5.56
C GLU A 54 -0.56 -6.24 -4.05
N PRO A 55 0.20 -7.14 -3.40
CA PRO A 55 0.05 -7.42 -1.97
C PRO A 55 0.54 -6.23 -1.15
N TRP A 56 1.82 -5.91 -1.30
CA TRP A 56 2.48 -4.72 -0.79
C TRP A 56 3.76 -4.45 -1.59
N ASN A 57 4.36 -3.28 -1.41
CA ASN A 57 5.69 -2.96 -1.93
C ASN A 57 6.64 -2.58 -0.78
N GLY A 58 7.76 -3.31 -0.67
CA GLY A 58 8.76 -3.14 0.38
C GLY A 58 8.68 -4.19 1.49
N ASP A 59 9.51 -3.99 2.51
CA ASP A 59 9.69 -4.91 3.64
C ASP A 59 8.53 -4.79 4.63
N LEU A 60 7.47 -5.59 4.45
CA LEU A 60 6.30 -5.59 5.34
C LEU A 60 6.69 -5.88 6.80
N GLU A 61 7.68 -6.74 7.01
CA GLU A 61 8.05 -7.23 8.32
C GLU A 61 8.83 -6.19 9.11
N ASN A 62 9.75 -5.46 8.49
CA ASN A 62 10.67 -4.58 9.22
C ASN A 62 10.43 -3.09 8.98
N ALA A 63 9.56 -2.72 8.03
CA ALA A 63 9.25 -1.32 7.80
C ALA A 63 8.71 -0.64 9.07
N LYS A 64 9.20 0.57 9.33
CA LYS A 64 8.74 1.35 10.50
C LYS A 64 7.31 1.85 10.33
N ILE A 65 6.93 2.12 9.08
CA ILE A 65 5.65 2.73 8.71
C ILE A 65 4.97 1.88 7.65
N LEU A 66 3.71 1.50 7.90
CA LEU A 66 2.84 0.91 6.89
C LEU A 66 1.90 1.98 6.34
N PHE A 67 1.97 2.26 5.05
CA PHE A 67 0.99 3.10 4.38
C PHE A 67 -0.09 2.24 3.74
N VAL A 68 -1.34 2.66 3.89
CA VAL A 68 -2.51 1.98 3.32
C VAL A 68 -3.31 2.94 2.46
N SER A 69 -3.48 2.65 1.18
CA SER A 69 -4.30 3.43 0.23
C SER A 69 -5.47 2.62 -0.35
N SER A 70 -6.12 3.12 -1.40
CA SER A 70 -7.29 2.51 -2.03
C SER A 70 -6.96 1.28 -2.89
N ASN A 71 -6.17 1.47 -3.95
CA ASN A 71 -5.75 0.44 -4.89
C ASN A 71 -4.58 0.95 -5.74
N PRO A 72 -3.78 0.03 -6.29
CA PRO A 72 -2.68 0.40 -7.16
C PRO A 72 -3.20 0.86 -8.54
N SER A 73 -2.51 1.84 -9.13
CA SER A 73 -2.83 2.29 -10.49
C SER A 73 -2.35 1.27 -11.53
N PHE A 74 -3.13 1.05 -12.58
CA PHE A 74 -2.74 0.23 -13.73
C PHE A 74 -2.02 1.06 -14.80
N ASP A 75 -0.87 0.56 -15.26
CA ASP A 75 -0.12 1.06 -16.42
C ASP A 75 0.28 -0.17 -17.25
N GLU A 76 -0.22 -0.24 -18.48
CA GLU A 76 -0.02 -1.39 -19.37
C GLU A 76 1.42 -1.55 -19.85
N ASN A 77 2.23 -0.48 -19.75
CA ASN A 77 3.63 -0.48 -20.17
C ASN A 77 4.58 -0.85 -19.02
N GLU A 78 4.09 -0.84 -17.78
CA GLU A 78 4.87 -1.18 -16.58
C GLU A 78 5.41 -2.61 -16.71
N ASN A 79 6.71 -2.81 -16.48
CA ASN A 79 7.27 -4.14 -16.30
C ASN A 79 6.82 -4.67 -14.93
N TYR A 80 5.60 -5.20 -14.88
CA TYR A 80 4.91 -5.65 -13.67
C TYR A 80 4.54 -7.13 -13.79
N PRO A 81 4.50 -7.90 -12.69
CA PRO A 81 4.20 -9.32 -12.76
C PRO A 81 2.81 -9.63 -13.28
N ILE A 82 2.74 -10.59 -14.19
CA ILE A 82 1.49 -11.16 -14.71
C ILE A 82 1.27 -12.57 -14.15
N GLN A 83 0.08 -13.14 -14.32
CA GLN A 83 -0.24 -14.47 -13.78
C GLN A 83 0.69 -15.57 -14.32
N GLU A 84 1.25 -15.44 -15.51
CA GLU A 84 2.20 -16.44 -16.02
C GLU A 84 3.56 -16.41 -15.30
N TRP A 85 3.92 -15.32 -14.61
CA TRP A 85 5.23 -15.24 -13.94
C TRP A 85 5.35 -16.29 -12.85
N ASP A 86 6.58 -16.80 -12.69
CA ASP A 86 6.96 -17.67 -11.59
C ASP A 86 6.82 -16.96 -10.23
N ASP A 87 6.43 -17.74 -9.21
CA ASP A 87 6.17 -17.23 -7.86
C ASP A 87 7.41 -16.59 -7.23
N GLU A 88 8.62 -17.12 -7.45
CA GLU A 88 9.85 -16.51 -6.93
C GLU A 88 10.11 -15.14 -7.56
N LYS A 89 9.85 -15.03 -8.87
CA LYS A 89 10.00 -13.75 -9.59
C LYS A 89 8.98 -12.72 -9.13
N ILE A 90 7.76 -13.16 -8.81
CA ILE A 90 6.71 -12.29 -8.24
C ILE A 90 7.12 -11.81 -6.84
N ILE A 91 7.63 -12.70 -5.98
CA ILE A 91 8.09 -12.34 -4.64
C ILE A 91 9.26 -11.36 -4.70
N GLU A 92 10.26 -11.66 -5.54
CA GLU A 92 11.41 -10.77 -5.76
C GLU A 92 10.96 -9.38 -6.23
N PHE A 93 9.90 -9.31 -7.04
CA PHE A 93 9.34 -8.05 -7.52
C PHE A 93 8.77 -7.19 -6.39
N PHE A 94 7.94 -7.75 -5.51
CA PHE A 94 7.24 -6.97 -4.48
C PHE A 94 8.13 -6.64 -3.28
N ASP A 95 8.94 -7.61 -2.84
CA ASP A 95 9.91 -7.41 -1.76
C ASP A 95 11.03 -6.46 -2.22
N GLY A 96 11.57 -6.71 -3.41
CA GLY A 96 12.63 -5.94 -4.04
C GLY A 96 12.14 -4.75 -4.86
N ARG A 97 10.89 -4.29 -4.73
CA ARG A 97 10.29 -3.30 -5.64
C ARG A 97 11.17 -2.08 -5.87
N PHE A 98 11.81 -1.61 -4.80
CA PHE A 98 12.61 -0.39 -4.76
C PHE A 98 14.13 -0.65 -4.79
N ASN A 99 14.60 -1.83 -5.21
CA ASN A 99 16.04 -2.14 -5.25
C ASN A 99 16.78 -1.62 -6.50
N GLY A 100 16.08 -0.93 -7.42
CA GLY A 100 16.63 -0.42 -8.68
C GLY A 100 16.39 -1.33 -9.90
N LYS A 101 15.99 -2.59 -9.71
CA LYS A 101 15.71 -3.57 -10.77
C LYS A 101 14.35 -3.32 -11.43
N TYR A 102 13.31 -3.04 -10.65
CA TYR A 102 11.93 -2.87 -11.14
C TYR A 102 11.45 -1.41 -11.13
N THR A 103 12.23 -0.55 -10.50
CA THR A 103 12.02 0.91 -10.47
C THR A 103 13.33 1.61 -10.71
N GLU A 104 13.28 2.83 -11.25
CA GLU A 104 14.42 3.74 -11.26
C GLU A 104 14.34 4.66 -10.05
N ILE A 105 15.39 4.65 -9.20
CA ILE A 105 15.58 5.66 -8.16
C ILE A 105 16.49 6.76 -8.72
N ARG A 106 15.95 7.97 -8.86
CA ARG A 106 16.65 9.13 -9.39
C ARG A 106 17.58 9.77 -8.35
N LYS A 107 18.47 10.65 -8.80
CA LYS A 107 19.42 11.39 -7.94
C LYS A 107 18.75 12.22 -6.83
N ASP A 108 17.52 12.69 -7.06
CA ASP A 108 16.72 13.42 -6.07
C ASP A 108 15.82 12.50 -5.23
N ASN A 109 16.16 11.20 -5.20
CA ASN A 109 15.46 10.11 -4.53
C ASN A 109 14.01 9.93 -4.99
N LYS A 110 13.61 10.47 -6.16
CA LYS A 110 12.27 10.24 -6.73
C LYS A 110 12.27 8.93 -7.49
N VAL A 111 11.13 8.25 -7.48
CA VAL A 111 11.01 6.90 -8.04
C VAL A 111 10.10 6.91 -9.26
N SER A 112 10.58 6.28 -10.33
CA SER A 112 9.83 5.95 -11.54
C SER A 112 9.67 4.44 -11.66
N VAL A 113 8.56 3.98 -12.24
CA VAL A 113 8.45 2.58 -12.68
C VAL A 113 9.38 2.33 -13.87
N ARG A 114 9.79 1.08 -14.08
CA ARG A 114 10.43 0.68 -15.34
C ARG A 114 9.39 0.11 -16.29
N TYR A 115 9.53 0.44 -17.57
CA TYR A 115 8.72 -0.12 -18.63
C TYR A 115 9.32 -1.42 -19.17
N MET A 116 8.50 -2.17 -19.92
CA MET A 116 8.91 -3.46 -20.51
C MET A 116 10.11 -3.33 -21.46
N ASP A 117 10.30 -2.17 -22.09
CA ASP A 117 11.45 -1.85 -22.94
C ASP A 117 12.73 -1.50 -22.14
N GLY A 118 12.66 -1.54 -20.81
CA GLY A 118 13.76 -1.21 -19.89
C GLY A 118 13.90 0.27 -19.58
N THR A 119 13.18 1.15 -20.27
CA THR A 119 13.20 2.60 -20.01
C THR A 119 12.50 2.95 -18.70
N ALA A 120 12.78 4.13 -18.17
CA ALA A 120 12.12 4.64 -16.97
C ALA A 120 10.91 5.50 -17.33
N GLY A 121 9.78 5.21 -16.69
CA GLY A 121 8.58 6.01 -16.81
C GLY A 121 8.67 7.37 -16.11
N LYS A 122 7.53 8.06 -16.05
CA LYS A 122 7.40 9.30 -15.27
C LYS A 122 7.54 9.02 -13.78
N VAL A 123 7.99 10.03 -13.03
CA VAL A 123 8.03 9.95 -11.57
C VAL A 123 6.63 9.68 -11.03
N VAL A 124 6.53 8.70 -10.14
CA VAL A 124 5.29 8.37 -9.45
C VAL A 124 5.05 9.39 -8.33
N LYS A 125 4.09 10.29 -8.57
CA LYS A 125 3.75 11.38 -7.63
C LYS A 125 3.28 10.85 -6.27
N PHE A 126 2.57 9.72 -6.25
CA PHE A 126 2.13 9.08 -5.02
C PHE A 126 3.31 8.67 -4.13
N TRP A 127 4.29 7.94 -4.68
CA TRP A 127 5.50 7.54 -3.96
C TRP A 127 6.34 8.73 -3.52
N SER A 128 6.45 9.79 -4.35
CA SER A 128 7.08 11.05 -3.92
C SER A 128 6.36 11.64 -2.70
N GLY A 129 5.03 11.57 -2.68
CA GLY A 129 4.22 12.01 -1.57
C GLY A 129 4.48 11.20 -0.30
N VAL A 130 4.43 9.87 -0.39
CA VAL A 130 4.72 8.97 0.75
C VAL A 130 6.12 9.22 1.31
N ARG A 131 7.13 9.29 0.44
CA ARG A 131 8.52 9.58 0.81
C ARG A 131 8.64 10.84 1.66
N MET A 132 7.97 11.93 1.28
CA MET A 132 8.03 13.17 2.07
C MET A 132 7.42 13.03 3.47
N ARG A 133 6.44 12.14 3.66
CA ARG A 133 5.78 11.92 4.97
C ARG A 133 6.65 11.04 5.85
N THR A 134 7.30 10.06 5.25
CA THR A 134 8.36 9.30 5.90
C THR A 134 9.48 10.24 6.36
N ALA A 135 9.91 11.18 5.50
CA ALA A 135 10.94 12.16 5.85
C ALA A 135 10.54 13.07 7.02
N ASP A 136 9.32 13.61 7.00
CA ASP A 136 8.76 14.45 8.08
C ASP A 136 8.83 13.76 9.46
N LEU A 137 8.73 12.42 9.49
CA LEU A 137 8.69 11.64 10.72
C LEU A 137 10.06 11.09 11.15
N LEU A 138 10.84 10.54 10.23
CA LEU A 138 12.06 9.79 10.56
C LEU A 138 13.34 10.62 10.49
N TYR A 139 13.34 11.73 9.74
CA TYR A 139 14.57 12.44 9.40
C TYR A 139 14.45 13.93 9.68
N GLU A 140 14.95 14.35 10.84
CA GLU A 140 15.10 15.76 11.14
C GLU A 140 15.92 16.47 10.05
N ASN A 141 15.39 17.61 9.60
CA ASN A 141 15.99 18.48 8.59
C ASN A 141 16.14 17.87 7.17
N ASP A 142 15.56 16.72 6.85
CA ASP A 142 15.55 16.17 5.48
C ASP A 142 14.38 16.74 4.64
N LYS A 143 14.46 18.03 4.34
CA LYS A 143 13.41 18.77 3.63
C LYS A 143 13.10 18.25 2.22
N ASP A 144 14.02 17.49 1.63
CA ASP A 144 13.90 16.95 0.27
C ASP A 144 13.58 15.44 0.26
N GLY A 145 13.58 14.77 1.41
CA GLY A 145 13.35 13.32 1.53
C GLY A 145 14.47 12.47 0.91
N LYS A 146 15.71 12.96 0.91
CA LYS A 146 16.87 12.27 0.30
C LYS A 146 17.42 11.14 1.16
N LYS A 147 17.18 11.16 2.47
CA LYS A 147 17.65 10.11 3.40
C LYS A 147 16.72 8.91 3.45
N VAL A 148 15.49 9.06 2.98
CA VAL A 148 14.47 8.01 2.97
C VAL A 148 14.90 6.83 2.10
N LYS A 149 14.89 5.64 2.68
CA LYS A 149 15.13 4.36 2.03
C LYS A 149 13.80 3.72 1.66
N HIS A 150 13.46 3.80 0.37
CA HIS A 150 12.26 3.20 -0.20
C HIS A 150 12.19 1.69 0.08
N GLY A 151 11.03 1.21 0.53
CA GLY A 151 10.82 -0.20 0.87
C GLY A 151 11.48 -0.67 2.16
N ILE A 152 12.25 0.18 2.86
CA ILE A 152 12.89 -0.15 4.15
C ILE A 152 12.29 0.70 5.27
N ASP A 153 12.24 2.02 5.09
CA ASP A 153 11.65 2.90 6.11
C ASP A 153 10.13 2.78 6.15
N TYR A 154 9.55 2.39 5.02
CA TYR A 154 8.12 2.25 4.86
C TYR A 154 7.77 1.12 3.89
N CYS A 155 6.60 0.53 4.11
CA CYS A 155 5.95 -0.43 3.22
C CYS A 155 4.61 0.17 2.74
N LEU A 156 4.19 -0.18 1.52
CA LEU A 156 2.93 0.28 0.91
C LEU A 156 2.00 -0.89 0.72
N THR A 157 0.73 -0.76 1.09
CA THR A 157 -0.34 -1.69 0.71
C THR A 157 -1.64 -0.94 0.45
N GLU A 158 -2.68 -1.65 0.05
CA GLU A 158 -3.91 -1.09 -0.51
C GLU A 158 -5.11 -1.92 -0.05
N VAL A 159 -6.26 -1.27 0.21
CA VAL A 159 -7.49 -2.00 0.62
C VAL A 159 -8.08 -2.88 -0.49
N VAL A 160 -7.71 -2.60 -1.74
CA VAL A 160 -7.97 -3.45 -2.91
C VAL A 160 -6.66 -3.68 -3.66
N HIS A 161 -6.25 -4.94 -3.78
CA HIS A 161 -4.97 -5.29 -4.39
C HIS A 161 -5.00 -5.33 -5.93
N CYS A 162 -6.17 -5.45 -6.57
CA CYS A 162 -6.24 -5.41 -8.03
C CYS A 162 -5.96 -4.01 -8.58
N LYS A 163 -5.08 -3.91 -9.57
CA LYS A 163 -4.76 -2.66 -10.26
C LYS A 163 -5.94 -2.20 -11.12
N SER A 164 -6.21 -0.89 -11.10
CA SER A 164 -7.11 -0.24 -12.06
C SER A 164 -6.72 1.22 -12.29
N LYS A 165 -6.98 1.73 -13.50
CA LYS A 165 -6.88 3.17 -13.79
C LYS A 165 -8.02 3.89 -13.08
N GLU A 166 -7.73 5.05 -12.49
CA GLU A 166 -8.73 5.94 -11.87
C GLU A 166 -9.70 5.24 -10.87
N GLN A 167 -9.23 4.17 -10.22
CA GLN A 167 -10.02 3.41 -9.25
C GLN A 167 -11.29 2.78 -9.85
N ILE A 168 -11.28 2.47 -11.14
CA ILE A 168 -12.38 1.75 -11.79
C ILE A 168 -12.64 0.44 -11.04
N GLY A 169 -13.92 0.20 -10.72
CA GLY A 169 -14.38 -1.02 -10.05
C GLY A 169 -14.26 -1.02 -8.52
N LEU A 170 -13.83 0.08 -7.89
CA LEU A 170 -13.77 0.19 -6.43
C LEU A 170 -15.13 0.60 -5.83
N ASP A 171 -16.12 -0.29 -5.91
CA ASP A 171 -17.34 -0.20 -5.12
C ASP A 171 -17.21 -0.83 -3.73
N ASN A 172 -18.19 -0.61 -2.86
CA ASN A 172 -18.16 -1.09 -1.48
C ASN A 172 -18.05 -2.62 -1.38
N ASN A 173 -18.63 -3.37 -2.32
CA ASN A 173 -18.59 -4.83 -2.30
C ASN A 173 -17.19 -5.33 -2.67
N THR A 174 -16.59 -4.77 -3.72
CA THR A 174 -15.21 -5.08 -4.16
C THR A 174 -14.20 -4.76 -3.06
N ILE A 175 -14.32 -3.57 -2.46
CA ILE A 175 -13.45 -3.14 -1.36
C ILE A 175 -13.66 -4.06 -0.14
N SER A 176 -14.91 -4.39 0.17
CA SER A 176 -15.22 -5.26 1.32
C SER A 176 -14.66 -6.68 1.13
N GLU A 177 -14.90 -7.28 -0.02
CA GLU A 177 -14.41 -8.60 -0.39
C GLU A 177 -12.89 -8.71 -0.26
N CYS A 178 -12.15 -7.77 -0.87
CA CYS A 178 -10.69 -7.80 -0.86
C CYS A 178 -10.13 -7.56 0.54
N CYS A 179 -10.64 -6.54 1.23
CA CYS A 179 -10.14 -6.14 2.54
C CYS A 179 -10.41 -7.21 3.60
N THR A 180 -11.63 -7.77 3.69
CA THR A 180 -11.96 -8.86 4.65
C THR A 180 -11.04 -10.07 4.49
N LYS A 181 -10.58 -10.34 3.27
CA LYS A 181 -9.81 -11.55 2.97
C LYS A 181 -8.35 -11.49 3.41
N TYR A 182 -7.78 -10.30 3.52
CA TYR A 182 -6.32 -10.12 3.64
C TYR A 182 -5.87 -9.16 4.74
N PHE A 183 -6.69 -8.18 5.16
CA PHE A 183 -6.19 -7.11 6.02
C PHE A 183 -5.82 -7.53 7.45
N ASP A 184 -6.59 -8.45 8.04
CA ASP A 184 -6.25 -9.00 9.36
C ASP A 184 -4.87 -9.67 9.31
N ASP A 185 -4.58 -10.43 8.25
CA ASP A 185 -3.28 -11.09 8.03
C ASP A 185 -2.16 -10.06 7.78
N ILE A 186 -2.38 -9.07 6.91
CA ILE A 186 -1.39 -8.01 6.59
C ILE A 186 -1.01 -7.23 7.84
N PHE A 187 -1.99 -6.79 8.63
CA PHE A 187 -1.71 -6.04 9.85
C PHE A 187 -1.00 -6.91 10.89
N SER A 188 -1.35 -8.19 10.99
CA SER A 188 -0.74 -9.11 11.95
C SER A 188 0.71 -9.44 11.62
N LEU A 189 1.08 -9.52 10.34
CA LEU A 189 2.43 -9.83 9.89
C LEU A 189 3.35 -8.61 9.84
N SER A 190 2.78 -7.41 9.64
CA SER A 190 3.55 -6.18 9.69
C SER A 190 4.03 -5.87 11.12
N ASN A 191 5.33 -5.67 11.33
CA ASN A 191 5.82 -5.15 12.63
C ASN A 191 5.85 -3.61 12.68
N SER A 192 5.30 -2.93 11.67
CA SER A 192 5.18 -1.47 11.70
C SER A 192 4.34 -1.06 12.91
N LYS A 193 4.91 -0.20 13.76
CA LYS A 193 4.22 0.40 14.90
C LYS A 193 3.27 1.53 14.47
N LEU A 194 3.51 2.12 13.29
CA LEU A 194 2.71 3.21 12.73
C LEU A 194 2.02 2.76 11.43
N VAL A 195 0.70 2.96 11.37
CA VAL A 195 -0.13 2.76 10.17
C VAL A 195 -0.70 4.10 9.73
N ILE A 196 -0.40 4.50 8.50
CA ILE A 196 -0.92 5.74 7.91
C ILE A 196 -1.89 5.39 6.79
N ILE A 197 -3.17 5.71 7.02
CA ILE A 197 -4.24 5.52 6.06
C ILE A 197 -4.32 6.76 5.16
N LEU A 198 -4.28 6.55 3.85
CA LEU A 198 -4.22 7.59 2.83
C LEU A 198 -5.52 7.66 2.02
N GLY A 199 -6.22 8.79 2.15
CA GLY A 199 -7.44 9.07 1.39
C GLY A 199 -8.72 8.54 2.06
N GLU A 200 -9.85 9.02 1.57
CA GLU A 200 -11.17 8.76 2.15
C GLU A 200 -11.61 7.31 1.94
N LYS A 201 -11.51 6.77 0.72
CA LYS A 201 -11.95 5.39 0.42
C LYS A 201 -11.25 4.33 1.28
N ALA A 202 -9.93 4.45 1.45
CA ALA A 202 -9.17 3.55 2.31
C ALA A 202 -9.64 3.68 3.78
N PHE A 203 -9.82 4.91 4.25
CA PHE A 203 -10.30 5.18 5.61
C PHE A 203 -11.69 4.62 5.88
N GLU A 204 -12.66 4.92 5.02
CA GLU A 204 -14.03 4.44 5.14
C GLU A 204 -14.10 2.92 5.17
N ARG A 205 -13.18 2.22 4.50
CA ARG A 205 -13.12 0.77 4.65
C ARG A 205 -12.54 0.35 6.00
N ILE A 206 -11.36 0.84 6.33
CA ILE A 206 -10.61 0.38 7.50
C ILE A 206 -11.37 0.70 8.79
N VAL A 207 -12.08 1.84 8.86
CA VAL A 207 -12.90 2.21 10.04
C VAL A 207 -14.09 1.29 10.27
N ASN A 208 -14.55 0.57 9.23
CA ASN A 208 -15.64 -0.39 9.33
C ASN A 208 -15.13 -1.84 9.50
N LEU A 209 -13.82 -2.05 9.62
CA LEU A 209 -13.27 -3.32 10.08
C LEU A 209 -13.48 -3.47 11.59
N ASP A 210 -13.50 -4.72 12.06
CA ASP A 210 -13.60 -5.06 13.48
C ASP A 210 -12.25 -4.88 14.21
N ILE A 211 -11.68 -3.68 14.08
CA ILE A 211 -10.41 -3.24 14.70
C ILE A 211 -10.61 -2.04 15.63
N GLY A 212 -11.79 -1.41 15.62
CA GLY A 212 -12.13 -0.33 16.56
C GLY A 212 -11.51 1.04 16.25
N ILE A 213 -11.20 1.35 14.98
CA ILE A 213 -10.80 2.72 14.61
C ILE A 213 -11.99 3.67 14.79
N SER A 214 -11.75 4.83 15.42
CA SER A 214 -12.72 5.89 15.56
C SER A 214 -12.90 6.67 14.26
N ARG A 215 -14.15 6.98 13.90
CA ARG A 215 -14.46 7.89 12.78
C ARG A 215 -13.87 9.28 12.96
N ASN A 216 -13.59 9.69 14.21
CA ASN A 216 -12.93 10.96 14.50
C ASN A 216 -11.47 10.99 14.07
N LEU A 217 -10.86 9.85 13.75
CA LEU A 217 -9.51 9.81 13.17
C LEU A 217 -9.48 10.40 11.75
N TYR A 218 -10.62 10.46 11.06
CA TYR A 218 -10.70 11.06 9.73
C TYR A 218 -10.23 12.50 9.77
N SER A 219 -9.28 12.86 8.91
CA SER A 219 -8.67 14.19 8.93
C SER A 219 -9.66 15.32 8.60
N GLY A 220 -10.78 15.00 7.94
CA GLY A 220 -11.88 15.93 7.68
C GLY A 220 -12.92 16.04 8.80
N SER A 221 -12.79 15.27 9.90
CA SER A 221 -13.72 15.33 11.03
C SER A 221 -13.66 16.67 11.77
N LYS A 222 -14.80 17.12 12.31
CA LYS A 222 -14.87 18.31 13.19
C LYS A 222 -14.22 18.04 14.54
N ASP A 223 -14.49 16.87 15.11
CA ASP A 223 -13.97 16.43 16.41
C ASP A 223 -12.71 15.58 16.23
N ARG A 224 -11.84 16.03 15.33
CA ARG A 224 -10.69 15.27 14.85
C ARG A 224 -9.78 14.83 15.99
N ILE A 225 -9.45 13.54 16.02
CA ILE A 225 -8.26 13.02 16.71
C ILE A 225 -7.14 12.82 15.69
N TYR A 226 -5.90 13.08 16.09
CA TYR A 226 -4.74 13.03 15.17
C TYR A 226 -4.14 11.64 15.05
N SER A 227 -4.25 10.84 16.12
CA SER A 227 -3.73 9.49 16.19
C SER A 227 -4.56 8.65 17.16
N GLN A 228 -4.63 7.34 16.92
CA GLN A 228 -5.30 6.38 17.80
C GLN A 228 -4.44 5.12 17.94
N GLU A 229 -4.12 4.73 19.17
CA GLU A 229 -3.46 3.45 19.43
C GLU A 229 -4.52 2.34 19.53
N ILE A 230 -4.26 1.22 18.86
CA ILE A 230 -5.14 0.04 18.83
C ILE A 230 -4.29 -1.20 19.08
N GLU A 231 -4.78 -2.06 19.95
CA GLU A 231 -4.25 -3.40 20.14
C GLU A 231 -4.99 -4.36 19.20
N LEU A 232 -4.25 -5.00 18.30
CA LEU A 232 -4.79 -5.98 17.36
C LEU A 232 -5.05 -7.32 18.05
N LYS A 233 -5.79 -8.20 17.38
CA LYS A 233 -6.13 -9.56 17.88
C LYS A 233 -4.90 -10.39 18.26
N ASN A 234 -3.76 -10.16 17.61
CA ASN A 234 -2.49 -10.84 17.90
C ASN A 234 -1.69 -10.18 19.05
N GLY A 235 -2.25 -9.18 19.73
CA GLY A 235 -1.61 -8.44 20.83
C GLY A 235 -0.66 -7.32 20.37
N GLN A 236 -0.41 -7.15 19.08
CA GLN A 236 0.40 -6.04 18.59
C GLN A 236 -0.32 -4.72 18.75
N LYS A 237 0.38 -3.71 19.27
CA LYS A 237 -0.11 -2.34 19.34
C LYS A 237 0.35 -1.53 18.15
N LYS A 238 -0.58 -0.85 17.49
CA LYS A 238 -0.31 0.02 16.35
C LYS A 238 -0.95 1.39 16.56
N LEU A 239 -0.22 2.43 16.21
CA LEU A 239 -0.71 3.79 16.14
C LEU A 239 -1.27 4.04 14.73
N PHE A 240 -2.55 4.39 14.62
CA PHE A 240 -3.22 4.69 13.37
C PHE A 240 -3.33 6.21 13.17
N ILE A 241 -3.14 6.65 11.93
CA ILE A 241 -3.28 8.04 11.49
C ILE A 241 -4.03 8.07 10.16
N HIS A 242 -4.89 9.08 9.96
CA HIS A 242 -5.41 9.41 8.64
C HIS A 242 -4.74 10.66 8.05
N LEU A 243 -4.41 10.59 6.75
CA LEU A 243 -4.08 11.75 5.93
C LEU A 243 -4.88 11.71 4.63
N ASN A 244 -5.16 12.89 4.08
CA ASN A 244 -5.66 12.99 2.71
C ASN A 244 -4.63 12.40 1.73
N HIS A 245 -5.14 11.79 0.65
CA HIS A 245 -4.30 11.17 -0.37
C HIS A 245 -3.23 12.16 -0.88
N PRO A 246 -1.95 11.77 -1.03
CA PRO A 246 -0.88 12.72 -1.32
C PRO A 246 -1.06 13.52 -2.61
N THR A 247 -1.75 12.94 -3.59
CA THR A 247 -2.04 13.57 -4.90
C THR A 247 -3.38 14.32 -4.96
N SER A 248 -4.19 14.30 -3.90
CA SER A 248 -5.47 15.02 -3.88
C SER A 248 -5.30 16.52 -3.63
N SER A 249 -6.37 17.29 -3.82
CA SER A 249 -6.45 18.71 -3.46
C SER A 249 -6.67 18.96 -1.96
N GLY A 250 -6.82 17.91 -1.14
CA GLY A 250 -7.14 18.02 0.28
C GLY A 250 -6.07 18.78 1.10
N LYS A 251 -6.49 19.41 2.21
CA LYS A 251 -5.60 20.22 3.07
C LYS A 251 -4.70 19.36 3.96
N TYR A 252 -5.25 18.32 4.59
CA TYR A 252 -4.57 17.50 5.59
C TYR A 252 -3.71 16.37 5.00
N LYS A 253 -2.76 16.74 4.14
CA LYS A 253 -1.89 15.76 3.48
C LYS A 253 -0.55 15.58 4.20
N THR A 254 -0.16 16.45 5.12
CA THR A 254 1.19 16.49 5.73
C THR A 254 1.09 16.60 7.24
N PHE A 255 2.17 16.27 7.95
CA PHE A 255 2.25 16.44 9.40
C PHE A 255 2.38 17.90 9.87
N LYS A 256 2.59 18.84 8.96
CA LYS A 256 2.70 20.29 9.27
C LYS A 256 1.48 20.87 9.99
N THR A 257 0.31 20.24 9.87
CA THR A 257 -0.93 20.67 10.53
C THR A 257 -1.19 19.95 11.84
N PHE A 258 -0.28 19.09 12.29
CA PHE A 258 -0.42 18.35 13.55
C PHE A 258 0.04 19.23 14.71
N PRO A 259 -0.65 19.18 15.86
CA PRO A 259 -0.14 19.71 17.12
C PRO A 259 1.24 19.13 17.43
N LYS A 260 2.09 19.94 18.07
CA LYS A 260 3.49 19.56 18.34
C LYS A 260 3.59 18.32 19.22
N ASP A 261 2.78 18.26 20.27
CA ASP A 261 2.65 17.14 21.20
C ASP A 261 2.22 15.84 20.50
N GLU A 262 1.25 15.92 19.57
CA GLU A 262 0.86 14.77 18.73
C GLU A 262 2.00 14.33 17.81
N LEU A 263 2.74 15.26 17.20
CA LEU A 263 3.88 14.92 16.36
C LEU A 263 5.01 14.23 17.16
N GLU A 264 5.31 14.71 18.38
CA GLU A 264 6.30 14.07 19.26
C GLU A 264 5.84 12.67 19.69
N LYS A 265 4.55 12.48 20.01
CA LYS A 265 3.96 11.16 20.30
C LYS A 265 4.16 10.20 19.13
N ILE A 266 3.87 10.64 17.90
CA ILE A 266 4.02 9.82 16.69
C ILE A 266 5.49 9.45 16.46
N LYS A 267 6.41 10.42 16.56
CA LYS A 267 7.85 10.17 16.40
C LYS A 267 8.38 9.20 17.44
N LYS A 268 7.95 9.32 18.70
CA LYS A 268 8.33 8.40 19.78
C LYS A 268 7.87 6.96 19.49
N ALA A 269 6.74 6.77 18.82
CA ALA A 269 6.28 5.44 18.41
C ALA A 269 7.17 4.79 17.33
N LEU A 270 8.04 5.55 16.66
CA LEU A 270 8.97 5.07 15.61
C LEU A 270 10.39 4.80 16.12
N LEU A 271 10.66 5.08 17.40
CA LEU A 271 11.88 4.70 18.11
C LEU A 271 11.79 3.26 18.64
#